data_AF-A0A7Y4R1G3-F1
#
_entry.id   AF-A0A7Y4R1G3-F1
#
_cell.length_a   1.000
_cell.length_b   1.000
_cell.length_c   1.000
_cell.angle_alpha   90.00
_cell.angle_beta   90.00
_cell.angle_gamma   90.00
#
_symmetry.space_group_name_H-M   'P 1'
#
loop_
_entity.id
_entity.type
_entity.pdbx_description
1 polymer ?
#
loop_
_entity_poly.entity_id
_entity_poly.type
_entity_poly.pdbx_seq_one_letter_code
_entity_poly.pdbx_strand_id
1 'polypeptide(L)'
;MFKSWSPLARISIRNGLIAGLLGFVLLLGLYFMGKHPMLFMIFFDFRILLFAIFMTLTLKEIRDNYQDGIIFFWQGMIANLIFTIVFSVLIFGLIWLLCQFYEPFLENYITNALEQLATVEEEIVKQLGKKAYDSNFQSMAATNGYVLAKHYLWQSFIISFFLSIIISVILRRQPKIDKE
;
A
#
# COMPACT_ATOMS: atom_id res chain seq x y z
N MET A 1 -0.06 -8.60 -25.26
CA MET A 1 0.85 -7.42 -25.36
C MET A 1 2.14 -7.52 -24.54
N PHE A 2 2.24 -8.37 -23.49
CA PHE A 2 3.44 -8.45 -22.63
C PHE A 2 4.45 -9.58 -22.95
N LYS A 3 4.41 -10.17 -24.16
CA LYS A 3 5.23 -11.37 -24.46
C LYS A 3 6.73 -11.07 -24.55
N SER A 4 7.12 -9.82 -24.79
CA SER A 4 8.52 -9.37 -24.91
C SER A 4 9.17 -8.90 -23.59
N TRP A 5 8.40 -8.80 -22.50
CA TRP A 5 8.93 -8.28 -21.23
C TRP A 5 9.58 -9.39 -20.43
N SER A 6 10.58 -9.04 -19.61
CA SER A 6 11.19 -10.00 -18.69
C SER A 6 10.12 -10.60 -17.77
N PRO A 7 10.22 -11.90 -17.41
CA PRO A 7 9.27 -12.53 -16.49
C PRO A 7 9.11 -11.75 -15.18
N LEU A 8 10.21 -11.15 -14.70
CA LEU A 8 10.27 -10.30 -13.52
C LEU A 8 9.29 -9.12 -13.63
N ALA A 9 9.36 -8.33 -14.70
CA ALA A 9 8.45 -7.21 -14.88
C ALA A 9 7.01 -7.68 -15.12
N ARG A 10 6.82 -8.66 -16.01
CA ARG A 10 5.49 -9.12 -16.42
C ARG A 10 4.67 -9.67 -15.26
N ILE A 11 5.26 -10.50 -14.42
CA ILE A 11 4.57 -11.16 -13.29
C ILE A 11 4.30 -10.14 -12.20
N SER A 12 5.28 -9.29 -11.86
CA SER A 12 5.10 -8.20 -10.90
C SER A 12 3.97 -7.25 -11.29
N ILE A 13 3.87 -6.87 -12.56
CA ILE A 13 2.79 -6.00 -13.04
C ILE A 13 1.44 -6.71 -12.97
N ARG A 14 1.36 -7.94 -13.48
CA ARG A 14 0.11 -8.71 -13.46
C ARG A 14 -0.41 -8.86 -12.03
N ASN A 15 0.46 -9.27 -11.10
CA ASN A 15 0.08 -9.46 -9.71
C ASN A 15 -0.18 -8.12 -8.99
N GLY A 16 0.54 -7.04 -9.33
CA GLY A 16 0.27 -5.70 -8.82
C GLY A 16 -1.09 -5.16 -9.25
N LEU A 17 -1.51 -5.41 -10.49
CA LEU A 17 -2.85 -5.07 -10.98
C LEU A 17 -3.94 -5.87 -10.24
N ILE A 18 -3.78 -7.19 -10.13
CA ILE A 18 -4.74 -8.06 -9.43
C ILE A 18 -4.86 -7.64 -7.96
N ALA A 19 -3.73 -7.43 -7.28
CA ALA A 19 -3.71 -6.99 -5.89
C ALA A 19 -4.31 -5.59 -5.74
N GLY A 20 -4.07 -4.66 -6.69
CA GLY A 20 -4.63 -3.31 -6.64
C GLY A 20 -6.16 -3.30 -6.78
N LEU A 21 -6.69 -4.10 -7.71
CA LEU A 21 -8.14 -4.29 -7.85
C LEU A 21 -8.75 -4.92 -6.60
N LEU A 22 -8.15 -6.00 -6.09
CA LEU A 22 -8.63 -6.65 -4.87
C LEU A 22 -8.53 -5.74 -3.66
N GLY A 23 -7.44 -4.98 -3.53
CA GLY A 23 -7.24 -4.00 -2.47
C GLY A 23 -8.28 -2.89 -2.51
N PHE A 24 -8.68 -2.42 -3.69
CA PHE A 24 -9.77 -1.47 -3.85
C PHE A 24 -11.13 -2.06 -3.45
N VAL A 25 -11.41 -3.33 -3.80
CA VAL A 25 -12.63 -4.02 -3.36
C VAL A 25 -12.67 -4.16 -1.83
N LEU A 26 -11.55 -4.53 -1.20
CA LEU A 26 -11.44 -4.61 0.26
C LEU A 26 -11.64 -3.24 0.93
N LEU A 27 -11.07 -2.19 0.35
CA LEU A 27 -11.25 -0.80 0.78
C LEU A 27 -12.72 -0.41 0.78
N LEU A 28 -13.44 -0.67 -0.32
CA LEU A 28 -14.88 -0.42 -0.41
C LEU A 28 -15.67 -1.26 0.61
N GLY A 29 -15.32 -2.54 0.76
CA GLY A 29 -15.93 -3.43 1.75
C GLY A 29 -15.84 -2.86 3.16
N LEU A 30 -14.65 -2.40 3.58
CA LEU A 30 -14.47 -1.75 4.89
C LEU A 30 -15.33 -0.50 5.03
N TYR A 31 -15.34 0.35 3.99
CA TYR A 31 -16.12 1.58 3.99
C TYR A 31 -17.62 1.28 4.18
N PHE A 32 -18.19 0.33 3.44
CA PHE A 32 -19.60 -0.04 3.58
C PHE A 32 -19.92 -0.78 4.89
N MET A 33 -18.93 -1.32 5.58
CA MET A 33 -19.06 -1.84 6.95
C MET A 33 -19.01 -0.74 8.02
N GLY A 34 -19.00 0.55 7.62
CA GLY A 34 -18.93 1.70 8.52
C GLY A 34 -17.53 1.99 9.05
N LYS A 35 -16.48 1.35 8.53
CA LYS A 35 -15.11 1.59 8.94
C LYS A 35 -14.35 2.29 7.83
N HIS A 36 -14.01 3.56 8.03
CA HIS A 36 -13.28 4.29 7.01
C HIS A 36 -11.85 3.73 6.81
N PRO A 37 -11.52 3.19 5.63
CA PRO A 37 -10.28 2.42 5.42
C PRO A 37 -9.00 3.26 5.56
N MET A 38 -9.12 4.59 5.42
CA MET A 38 -8.01 5.53 5.55
C MET A 38 -7.64 5.87 7.00
N LEU A 39 -8.44 5.47 7.99
CA LEU A 39 -8.26 5.84 9.40
C LEU A 39 -7.63 4.73 10.24
N PHE A 40 -7.34 3.58 9.65
CA PHE A 40 -6.66 2.51 10.37
C PHE A 40 -5.21 2.88 10.67
N MET A 41 -4.74 2.52 11.87
CA MET A 41 -3.32 2.53 12.18
C MET A 41 -2.58 1.59 11.24
N ILE A 42 -1.36 1.97 10.83
CA ILE A 42 -0.55 1.25 9.85
C ILE A 42 -0.42 -0.25 10.20
N PHE A 43 -0.32 -0.61 11.48
CA PHE A 43 -0.16 -2.02 11.92
C PHE A 43 -1.41 -2.90 11.71
N PHE A 44 -2.60 -2.30 11.64
CA PHE A 44 -3.86 -3.01 11.38
C PHE A 44 -4.33 -2.84 9.94
N ASP A 45 -3.46 -2.33 9.07
CA ASP A 45 -3.78 -2.11 7.68
C ASP A 45 -3.82 -3.44 6.89
N PHE A 46 -4.95 -3.69 6.23
CA PHE A 46 -5.14 -4.91 5.43
C PHE A 46 -4.11 -5.07 4.31
N ARG A 47 -3.46 -3.97 3.86
CA ARG A 47 -2.36 -4.01 2.88
C ARG A 47 -1.20 -4.86 3.36
N ILE A 48 -0.95 -4.97 4.66
CA ILE A 48 0.13 -5.81 5.19
C ILE A 48 -0.08 -7.27 4.77
N LEU A 49 -1.28 -7.81 5.03
CA LEU A 49 -1.62 -9.18 4.66
C LEU A 49 -1.67 -9.35 3.14
N LEU A 50 -2.28 -8.40 2.44
CA LEU A 50 -2.40 -8.43 0.99
C LEU A 50 -1.01 -8.45 0.31
N PHE A 51 -0.11 -7.56 0.73
CA PHE A 51 1.25 -7.48 0.20
C PHE A 51 2.05 -8.73 0.57
N ALA A 52 1.96 -9.22 1.80
CA ALA A 52 2.66 -10.44 2.21
C ALA A 52 2.30 -11.63 1.32
N ILE A 53 1.01 -11.82 1.02
CA ILE A 53 0.52 -12.89 0.14
C ILE A 53 1.00 -12.65 -1.29
N PHE A 54 0.66 -11.50 -1.89
CA PHE A 54 0.90 -11.29 -3.32
C PHE A 54 2.37 -11.12 -3.69
N MET A 55 3.19 -10.49 -2.84
CA MET A 55 4.64 -10.40 -3.06
C MET A 55 5.27 -11.80 -2.96
N THR A 56 4.86 -12.62 -1.99
CA THR A 56 5.34 -13.99 -1.87
C THR A 56 4.97 -14.83 -3.09
N LEU A 57 3.73 -14.75 -3.56
CA LEU A 57 3.27 -15.46 -4.76
C LEU A 57 4.02 -14.98 -6.01
N THR A 58 4.23 -13.67 -6.13
CA THR A 58 4.99 -13.06 -7.23
C THR A 58 6.40 -13.60 -7.30
N LEU A 59 7.13 -13.58 -6.19
CA LEU A 59 8.51 -14.06 -6.16
C LEU A 59 8.61 -15.58 -6.31
N LYS A 60 7.68 -16.35 -5.73
CA LYS A 60 7.63 -17.81 -5.92
C LYS A 60 7.43 -18.16 -7.38
N GLU A 61 6.49 -17.51 -8.07
CA GLU A 61 6.25 -17.76 -9.49
C GLU A 61 7.47 -17.39 -10.34
N ILE A 62 8.07 -16.22 -10.12
CA ILE A 62 9.29 -15.81 -10.85
C ILE A 62 10.40 -16.84 -10.64
N ARG A 63 10.65 -17.23 -9.38
CA ARG A 63 11.72 -18.16 -9.01
C ARG A 63 11.48 -19.56 -9.58
N ASP A 64 10.32 -20.15 -9.32
CA ASP A 64 10.08 -21.57 -9.55
C ASP A 64 9.69 -21.86 -11.01
N ASN A 65 9.02 -20.93 -11.69
CA ASN A 65 8.53 -21.16 -13.06
C ASN A 65 9.40 -20.52 -14.15
N TYR A 66 10.29 -19.58 -13.81
CA TYR A 66 11.05 -18.79 -14.80
C TYR A 66 12.55 -18.61 -14.51
N GLN A 67 13.04 -18.99 -13.33
CA GLN A 67 14.44 -18.82 -12.93
C GLN A 67 15.02 -20.10 -12.27
N ASP A 68 14.47 -21.27 -12.61
CA ASP A 68 14.97 -22.59 -12.21
C ASP A 68 15.21 -22.73 -10.69
N GLY A 69 14.34 -22.12 -9.89
CA GLY A 69 14.42 -22.19 -8.43
C GLY A 69 15.42 -21.22 -7.78
N ILE A 70 16.08 -20.37 -8.55
CA ILE A 70 17.09 -19.41 -8.09
C ILE A 70 16.54 -17.99 -8.21
N ILE A 71 16.69 -17.17 -7.16
CA ILE A 71 16.36 -15.75 -7.21
C ILE A 71 17.30 -14.97 -6.29
N PHE A 72 17.94 -13.94 -6.84
CA PHE A 72 18.81 -13.06 -6.07
C PHE A 72 17.98 -12.05 -5.27
N PHE A 73 18.53 -11.59 -4.15
CA PHE A 73 17.89 -10.58 -3.30
C PHE A 73 17.46 -9.33 -4.08
N TRP A 74 18.35 -8.80 -4.93
CA TRP A 74 18.06 -7.60 -5.73
C TRP A 74 16.92 -7.84 -6.74
N GLN A 75 16.79 -9.05 -7.29
CA GLN A 75 15.68 -9.40 -8.17
C GLN A 75 14.36 -9.41 -7.40
N GLY A 76 14.37 -9.94 -6.18
CA GLY A 76 13.23 -9.87 -5.26
C GLY A 76 12.82 -8.43 -4.95
N MET A 77 13.80 -7.58 -4.63
CA MET A 77 13.56 -6.15 -4.35
C MET A 77 12.96 -5.41 -5.56
N ILE A 78 13.52 -5.59 -6.76
CA ILE A 78 13.00 -4.94 -7.98
C ILE A 78 11.61 -5.46 -8.33
N ALA A 79 11.38 -6.78 -8.25
CA ALA A 79 10.08 -7.37 -8.54
C ALA A 79 8.99 -6.81 -7.60
N ASN A 80 9.28 -6.70 -6.30
CA ASN A 80 8.36 -6.14 -5.33
C ASN A 80 8.18 -4.63 -5.49
N LEU A 81 9.23 -3.89 -5.90
CA LEU A 81 9.10 -2.47 -6.21
C LEU A 81 8.18 -2.23 -7.41
N ILE A 82 8.34 -2.99 -8.50
CA ILE A 82 7.45 -2.91 -9.68
C ILE A 82 6.01 -3.24 -9.29
N PHE A 83 5.82 -4.32 -8.51
CA PHE A 83 4.51 -4.68 -7.97
C PHE A 83 3.87 -3.51 -7.23
N THR A 84 4.63 -2.86 -6.35
CA THR A 84 4.14 -1.74 -5.52
C THR A 84 3.84 -0.50 -6.32
N ILE A 85 4.66 -0.14 -7.31
CA ILE A 85 4.38 0.98 -8.21
C ILE A 85 3.04 0.75 -8.92
N VAL A 86 2.83 -0.44 -9.46
CA VAL A 86 1.60 -0.78 -10.19
C VAL A 86 0.38 -0.77 -9.26
N PHE A 87 0.48 -1.43 -8.10
CA PHE A 87 -0.56 -1.43 -7.08
C PHE A 87 -0.94 0.00 -6.65
N SER A 88 0.07 0.80 -6.29
CA SER A 88 -0.12 2.12 -5.69
C SER A 88 -0.64 3.15 -6.68
N VAL A 89 -0.20 3.11 -7.94
CA VAL A 89 -0.71 3.97 -9.01
C VAL A 89 -2.16 3.61 -9.35
N LEU A 90 -2.48 2.31 -9.44
CA LEU A 90 -3.84 1.88 -9.72
C LEU A 90 -4.80 2.32 -8.61
N ILE A 91 -4.47 2.04 -7.35
CA ILE A 91 -5.34 2.38 -6.23
C ILE A 91 -5.41 3.90 -5.99
N PHE A 92 -4.34 4.65 -6.27
CA PHE A 92 -4.36 6.10 -6.28
C PHE A 92 -5.42 6.61 -7.26
N GLY A 93 -5.41 6.11 -8.50
CA GLY A 93 -6.41 6.48 -9.51
C GLY A 93 -7.83 6.13 -9.07
N LEU A 94 -8.04 4.93 -8.53
CA LEU A 94 -9.36 4.48 -8.09
C LEU A 94 -9.89 5.27 -6.88
N ILE A 95 -9.06 5.55 -5.88
CA ILE A 95 -9.44 6.39 -4.72
C ILE A 95 -9.73 7.82 -5.19
N TRP A 96 -8.88 8.38 -6.05
CA TRP A 96 -9.10 9.72 -6.54
C TRP A 96 -10.43 9.83 -7.30
N LEU A 97 -10.73 8.88 -8.20
CA LEU A 97 -12.01 8.80 -8.90
C LEU A 97 -13.18 8.58 -7.92
N LEU A 98 -13.03 7.71 -6.93
CA LEU A 98 -14.06 7.50 -5.91
C LEU A 98 -14.41 8.80 -5.18
N CYS A 99 -13.42 9.59 -4.77
CA CYS A 99 -13.65 10.89 -4.15
C CYS A 99 -14.29 11.91 -5.09
N GLN A 100 -14.11 11.79 -6.42
CA GLN A 100 -14.75 12.69 -7.40
C GLN A 100 -16.20 12.32 -7.70
N PHE A 101 -16.53 11.02 -7.71
CA PHE A 101 -17.86 10.53 -8.11
C PHE A 101 -18.75 10.13 -6.94
N TYR A 102 -18.20 10.04 -5.73
CA TYR A 102 -18.93 9.62 -4.54
C TYR A 102 -18.49 10.48 -3.33
N GLU A 103 -19.07 11.68 -3.25
CA GLU A 103 -18.82 12.67 -2.19
C GLU A 103 -18.87 12.09 -0.76
N PRO A 104 -19.80 11.18 -0.41
CA PRO A 104 -19.87 10.65 0.94
C PRO A 104 -18.58 9.94 1.38
N PHE A 105 -17.75 9.43 0.47
CA PHE A 105 -16.48 8.82 0.87
C PHE A 105 -15.54 9.85 1.51
N LEU A 106 -15.35 11.00 0.87
CA LEU A 106 -14.46 12.05 1.37
C LEU A 106 -15.05 12.75 2.61
N GLU A 107 -16.36 13.01 2.62
CA GLU A 107 -17.01 13.64 3.78
C GLU A 107 -16.90 12.76 5.03
N ASN A 108 -17.16 11.46 4.90
CA ASN A 108 -17.00 10.53 6.01
C ASN A 108 -15.55 10.46 6.49
N TYR A 109 -14.55 10.55 5.60
CA TYR A 109 -13.16 10.65 6.01
C TYR A 109 -12.93 11.88 6.89
N ILE A 110 -13.33 13.07 6.41
CA ILE A 110 -13.08 14.34 7.09
C ILE A 110 -13.78 14.36 8.45
N THR A 111 -15.08 14.01 8.50
CA THR A 111 -15.85 13.98 9.74
C THR A 111 -15.22 13.05 10.78
N ASN A 112 -14.95 11.80 10.40
CA ASN A 112 -14.37 10.83 11.32
C ASN A 112 -12.94 11.19 11.75
N ALA A 113 -12.15 11.82 10.88
CA ALA A 113 -10.81 12.29 11.22
C ALA A 113 -10.85 13.45 12.22
N LEU A 114 -11.77 14.40 12.04
CA LEU A 114 -11.96 15.53 12.96
C LEU A 114 -12.50 15.06 14.32
N GLU A 115 -13.40 14.08 14.34
CA GLU A 115 -13.87 13.45 15.57
C GLU A 115 -12.71 12.78 16.33
N GLN A 116 -11.84 12.02 15.64
CA GLN A 116 -10.66 11.43 16.27
C GLN A 116 -9.71 12.49 16.84
N LEU A 117 -9.50 13.61 16.14
CA LEU A 117 -8.71 14.71 16.67
C LEU A 117 -9.36 15.39 17.88
N ALA A 118 -10.68 15.52 17.89
CA ALA A 118 -11.42 16.11 19.02
C ALA A 118 -11.39 15.24 20.28
N THR A 119 -11.18 13.93 20.14
CA THR A 119 -11.01 13.01 21.28
C THR A 119 -9.61 13.04 21.90
N VAL A 120 -8.68 13.82 21.35
CA VAL A 120 -7.33 13.96 21.89
C VAL A 120 -7.37 14.74 23.21
N GLU A 121 -6.79 14.18 24.26
CA GLU A 121 -6.76 14.78 25.60
C GLU A 121 -6.09 16.17 25.61
N GLU A 122 -6.61 17.09 26.42
CA GLU A 122 -6.09 18.47 26.52
C GLU A 122 -4.60 18.53 26.89
N GLU A 123 -4.09 17.53 27.61
CA GLU A 123 -2.68 17.43 27.98
C GLU A 123 -1.79 17.19 26.76
N ILE A 124 -2.24 16.37 25.80
CA ILE A 124 -1.56 16.13 24.53
C ILE A 124 -1.61 17.38 23.64
N VAL A 125 -2.72 18.12 23.66
CA VAL A 125 -2.84 19.42 22.96
C VAL A 125 -1.85 20.45 23.52
N LYS A 126 -1.65 20.47 24.84
CA LYS A 126 -0.63 21.32 25.48
C LYS A 126 0.80 20.91 25.10
N GLN A 127 1.07 19.61 24.96
CA GLN A 127 2.39 19.10 24.53
C GLN A 127 2.68 19.34 23.04
N LEU A 128 1.70 19.15 22.16
CA LEU A 128 1.80 19.44 20.72
C LEU A 128 1.93 20.94 20.43
N GLY A 129 1.41 21.76 21.35
CA GLY A 129 1.25 23.19 21.17
C GLY A 129 -0.02 23.50 20.36
N LYS A 130 -0.84 24.41 20.90
CA LYS A 130 -2.14 24.80 20.33
C LYS A 130 -2.07 25.19 18.85
N LYS A 131 -0.99 25.86 18.44
CA LYS A 131 -0.77 26.26 17.04
C LYS A 131 -0.60 25.06 16.08
N ALA A 132 0.04 23.98 16.52
CA ALA A 132 0.20 22.77 15.71
C ALA A 132 -1.12 22.00 15.63
N TYR A 133 -1.88 21.94 16.73
CA TYR A 133 -3.22 21.37 16.76
C TYR A 133 -4.17 22.09 15.80
N ASP A 134 -4.27 23.42 15.89
CA ASP A 134 -5.15 24.23 15.04
C ASP A 134 -4.75 24.12 13.56
N SER A 135 -3.45 24.10 13.26
CA SER A 135 -2.93 23.89 11.91
C SER A 135 -3.30 22.51 11.35
N ASN A 136 -3.22 21.45 12.17
CA ASN A 136 -3.60 20.10 11.75
C ASN A 136 -5.11 20.00 11.54
N PHE A 137 -5.91 20.61 12.42
CA PHE A 137 -7.36 20.65 12.29
C PHE A 137 -7.79 21.32 10.98
N GLN A 138 -7.22 22.50 10.68
CA GLN A 138 -7.48 23.20 9.41
C GLN A 138 -7.02 22.41 8.19
N SER A 139 -5.88 21.73 8.28
CA SER A 139 -5.36 20.89 7.18
C SER A 139 -6.24 19.67 6.92
N MET A 140 -6.81 19.07 7.97
CA MET A 140 -7.77 17.96 7.84
C MET A 140 -9.07 18.44 7.21
N ALA A 141 -9.61 19.58 7.65
CA ALA A 141 -10.82 20.16 7.08
C ALA A 141 -10.65 20.56 5.59
N ALA A 142 -9.46 20.99 5.19
CA ALA A 142 -9.13 21.35 3.80
C ALA A 142 -8.70 20.14 2.94
N THR A 143 -8.78 18.91 3.44
CA THR A 143 -8.37 17.72 2.69
C THR A 143 -9.30 17.49 1.49
N ASN A 144 -8.71 17.16 0.35
CA ASN A 144 -9.45 16.77 -0.85
C ASN A 144 -9.07 15.35 -1.30
N GLY A 145 -9.82 14.82 -2.25
CA GLY A 145 -9.63 13.46 -2.75
C GLY A 145 -8.22 13.17 -3.30
N TYR A 146 -7.57 14.16 -3.92
CA TYR A 146 -6.20 14.00 -4.42
C TYR A 146 -5.19 13.88 -3.28
N VAL A 147 -5.30 14.73 -2.26
CA VAL A 147 -4.45 14.66 -1.06
C VAL A 147 -4.62 13.30 -0.37
N LEU A 148 -5.87 12.84 -0.23
CA LEU A 148 -6.19 11.54 0.37
C LEU A 148 -5.59 10.37 -0.43
N ALA A 149 -5.79 10.34 -1.74
CA ALA A 149 -5.22 9.32 -2.63
C ALA A 149 -3.69 9.33 -2.58
N LYS A 150 -3.06 10.51 -2.59
CA LYS A 150 -1.61 10.68 -2.50
C LYS A 150 -1.06 10.15 -1.16
N HIS A 151 -1.77 10.40 -0.07
CA HIS A 151 -1.41 9.85 1.24
C HIS A 151 -1.42 8.32 1.23
N TYR A 152 -2.48 7.72 0.66
CA TYR A 152 -2.57 6.26 0.54
C TYR A 152 -1.44 5.68 -0.32
N LEU A 153 -1.10 6.35 -1.42
CA LEU A 153 0.02 5.96 -2.29
C LEU A 153 1.33 5.91 -1.48
N TRP A 154 1.66 6.96 -0.74
CA TRP A 154 2.90 7.01 0.05
C TRP A 154 2.95 5.97 1.16
N GLN A 155 1.85 5.77 1.90
CA GLN A 155 1.78 4.71 2.89
C GLN A 155 2.00 3.32 2.28
N SER A 156 1.50 3.09 1.06
CA SER A 156 1.69 1.83 0.35
C SER A 156 3.17 1.56 0.06
N PHE A 157 3.95 2.59 -0.31
CA PHE A 157 5.40 2.45 -0.47
C PHE A 157 6.11 2.12 0.84
N ILE A 158 5.73 2.78 1.94
CA ILE A 158 6.34 2.55 3.26
C ILE A 158 6.10 1.09 3.69
N ILE A 159 4.85 0.64 3.69
CA ILE A 159 4.47 -0.73 4.07
C ILE A 159 5.16 -1.75 3.17
N SER A 160 5.12 -1.51 1.86
CA SER A 160 5.77 -2.38 0.88
C SER A 160 7.27 -2.46 1.08
N PHE A 161 7.94 -1.36 1.43
CA PHE A 161 9.39 -1.34 1.52
C PHE A 161 9.88 -2.35 2.57
N PHE A 162 9.32 -2.30 3.78
CA PHE A 162 9.66 -3.24 4.85
C PHE A 162 9.32 -4.69 4.47
N LEU A 163 8.13 -4.94 3.93
CA LEU A 163 7.73 -6.28 3.50
C LEU A 163 8.61 -6.82 2.37
N SER A 164 8.98 -5.97 1.41
CA SER A 164 9.82 -6.37 0.28
C SER A 164 11.18 -6.87 0.74
N ILE A 165 11.78 -6.25 1.77
CA ILE A 165 13.05 -6.70 2.35
C ILE A 165 12.87 -8.09 2.97
N ILE A 166 11.89 -8.25 3.85
CA ILE A 166 11.63 -9.52 4.57
C ILE A 166 11.40 -10.66 3.58
N ILE A 167 10.49 -10.47 2.62
CA ILE A 167 10.10 -11.51 1.67
C ILE A 167 11.26 -11.84 0.71
N SER A 168 12.01 -10.83 0.26
CA SER A 168 13.16 -11.05 -0.62
C SER A 168 14.30 -11.78 0.07
N VAL A 169 14.49 -11.58 1.39
CA VAL A 169 15.44 -12.36 2.19
C VAL A 169 14.97 -13.82 2.33
N ILE A 170 13.70 -14.03 2.68
CA ILE A 170 13.14 -15.38 2.90
C ILE A 170 13.20 -16.24 1.63
N LEU A 171 12.91 -15.64 0.47
CA LEU A 171 12.83 -16.39 -0.79
C LEU A 171 14.13 -16.44 -1.58
N ARG A 172 15.15 -15.69 -1.19
CA ARG A 172 16.47 -15.69 -1.83
C ARG A 172 17.03 -17.10 -1.89
N ARG A 173 17.48 -17.50 -3.07
CA ARG A 173 18.28 -18.72 -3.30
C ARG A 173 19.42 -18.37 -4.25
N GLN A 174 20.65 -18.69 -3.85
CA GLN A 174 21.83 -18.51 -4.68
C GLN A 174 22.32 -19.87 -5.18
N PRO A 175 22.90 -19.94 -6.39
CA PRO A 175 23.56 -21.17 -6.84
C PRO A 175 24.67 -21.53 -5.86
N LYS A 176 24.80 -22.82 -5.54
CA LYS A 176 25.94 -23.31 -4.76
C LYS A 176 27.18 -23.13 -5.63
N ILE A 177 28.15 -22.35 -5.14
CA ILE A 177 29.49 -22.34 -5.72
C ILE A 177 30.17 -23.57 -5.15
N ASP A 178 30.21 -24.66 -5.92
CA ASP A 178 31.04 -25.80 -5.57
C ASP A 178 32.49 -25.31 -5.58
N LYS A 179 33.14 -25.34 -4.40
CA LYS A 179 34.55 -25.00 -4.29
C LYS A 179 35.34 -26.17 -4.86
N GLU A 180 35.97 -25.96 -6.02
CA GLU A 180 37.03 -26.84 -6.53
C GLU A 180 38.24 -26.87 -5.59
#